data_AF-A0A924M0K4-F1
#
_entry.id   AF-A0A924M0K4-F1
#
_cell.length_a   1.000
_cell.length_b   1.000
_cell.length_c   1.000
_cell.angle_alpha   90.00
_cell.angle_beta   90.00
_cell.angle_gamma   90.00
#
_symmetry.space_group_name_H-M   'P 1'
#
loop_
_entity.id
_entity.type
_entity.pdbx_description
1 polymer ?
#
loop_
_entity_poly.entity_id
_entity_poly.type
_entity_poly.pdbx_seq_one_letter_code
_entity_poly.pdbx_strand_id
1 'polypeptide(L)'
;MSDKAEQKITQYLREAMTNENLLATTLAAHIAMTPAGRYRDGLETHLGETRHHAQRIARHLARRDASRGVVQAGFSVAQGIAGQALAMGKVPL
;
A
#
# COMPACT_ATOMS: atom_id res chain seq x y z
N MET A 1 7.83 19.93 -1.07
CA MET A 1 6.44 19.81 -1.61
C MET A 1 6.07 18.39 -2.08
N SER A 2 7.02 17.49 -2.40
CA SER A 2 6.77 16.12 -2.87
C SER A 2 6.03 15.18 -1.88
N ASP A 3 6.29 15.33 -0.58
CA ASP A 3 5.85 14.37 0.45
C ASP A 3 4.32 14.31 0.63
N LYS A 4 3.63 15.46 0.57
CA LYS A 4 2.17 15.52 0.67
C LYS A 4 1.48 14.88 -0.53
N ALA A 5 2.04 15.04 -1.73
CA ALA A 5 1.51 14.44 -2.94
C ALA A 5 1.66 12.92 -2.90
N GLU A 6 2.82 12.43 -2.45
CA GLU A 6 3.07 11.00 -2.30
C GLU A 6 2.19 10.35 -1.23
N GLN A 7 1.95 11.05 -0.11
CA GLN A 7 1.01 10.61 0.92
C GLN A 7 -0.41 10.48 0.37
N LYS A 8 -0.89 11.47 -0.40
CA LYS A 8 -2.21 11.39 -1.06
C LYS A 8 -2.28 10.24 -2.07
N ILE A 9 -1.24 10.03 -2.87
CA ILE A 9 -1.18 8.89 -3.80
C ILE A 9 -1.25 7.57 -3.03
N THR A 10 -0.53 7.45 -1.93
CA THR A 10 -0.56 6.25 -1.07
C THR A 10 -1.95 6.03 -0.49
N GLN A 11 -2.60 7.10 -0.02
CA GLN A 11 -3.98 7.06 0.46
C GLN A 11 -4.94 6.55 -0.63
N TYR A 12 -4.93 7.15 -1.82
CA TYR A 12 -5.82 6.73 -2.92
C TYR A 12 -5.55 5.30 -3.38
N LEU A 13 -4.29 4.85 -3.36
CA LEU A 13 -3.98 3.45 -3.66
C LEU A 13 -4.56 2.50 -2.61
N ARG A 14 -4.55 2.87 -1.32
CA ARG A 14 -5.18 2.06 -0.27
C ARG A 14 -6.70 2.03 -0.42
N GLU A 15 -7.32 3.17 -0.69
CA GLU A 15 -8.77 3.26 -0.96
C GLU A 15 -9.15 2.41 -2.19
N ALA A 16 -8.40 2.51 -3.29
CA ALA A 16 -8.61 1.71 -4.48
C ALA A 16 -8.48 0.20 -4.19
N MET A 17 -7.46 -0.22 -3.43
CA MET A 17 -7.30 -1.63 -3.05
C MET A 17 -8.48 -2.15 -2.22
N THR A 18 -8.97 -1.36 -1.27
CA THR A 18 -10.16 -1.70 -0.48
C THR A 18 -11.39 -1.85 -1.38
N ASN A 19 -11.59 -0.92 -2.33
CA ASN A 19 -12.71 -0.98 -3.26
C ASN A 19 -12.66 -2.22 -4.16
N GLU A 20 -11.48 -2.58 -4.69
CA GLU A 20 -11.31 -3.79 -5.51
C GLU A 20 -11.61 -5.07 -4.69
N ASN A 21 -11.21 -5.13 -3.42
CA ASN A 21 -11.53 -6.28 -2.56
C ASN A 21 -13.03 -6.40 -2.27
N LEU A 22 -13.71 -5.27 -2.04
CA LEU A 22 -15.17 -5.24 -1.89
C LEU A 22 -15.86 -5.68 -3.18
N LEU A 23 -15.43 -5.15 -4.33
CA LEU A 23 -15.97 -5.53 -5.63
C LEU A 23 -15.76 -7.03 -5.92
N ALA A 24 -14.60 -7.59 -5.58
CA ALA A 24 -14.35 -9.02 -5.72
C ALA A 24 -15.32 -9.88 -4.90
N THR A 25 -15.68 -9.41 -3.70
CA THR A 25 -16.65 -10.08 -2.83
C THR A 25 -18.06 -10.02 -3.44
N THR A 26 -18.46 -8.85 -3.96
CA THR A 26 -19.75 -8.67 -4.64
C THR A 26 -19.85 -9.54 -5.91
N LEU A 27 -18.80 -9.57 -6.74
CA LEU A 27 -18.77 -10.39 -7.95
C LEU A 27 -18.88 -11.88 -7.62
N ALA A 28 -18.16 -12.35 -6.59
CA ALA A 28 -18.28 -13.74 -6.14
C ALA A 28 -19.70 -14.08 -5.68
N ALA A 29 -20.38 -13.17 -4.97
CA ALA A 29 -21.77 -13.36 -4.55
C ALA A 29 -22.72 -13.43 -5.77
N HIS A 30 -22.57 -12.53 -6.75
CA HIS A 30 -23.37 -12.58 -7.97
C HIS A 30 -23.13 -13.86 -8.78
N ILE A 31 -21.88 -14.30 -8.91
CA ILE A 31 -21.54 -15.56 -9.58
C ILE A 31 -22.23 -16.73 -8.90
N ALA A 32 -22.28 -16.78 -7.56
CA ALA A 32 -22.96 -17.86 -6.83
C ALA A 32 -24.47 -17.95 -7.15
N MET A 33 -25.10 -16.84 -7.51
CA MET A 33 -26.54 -16.74 -7.81
C MET A 33 -26.86 -16.80 -9.31
N THR A 34 -25.85 -16.81 -10.17
CA THR A 34 -26.02 -16.70 -11.63
C THR A 34 -25.89 -18.07 -12.31
N PRO A 35 -26.92 -18.54 -13.04
CA PRO A 35 -26.83 -19.76 -13.85
C PRO A 35 -25.71 -19.70 -14.90
N ALA A 36 -25.29 -20.87 -15.40
CA ALA A 36 -24.26 -20.94 -16.44
C ALA A 36 -24.69 -20.21 -17.73
N GLY A 37 -23.74 -19.54 -18.37
CA GLY A 37 -23.94 -18.81 -19.62
C GLY A 37 -23.04 -17.58 -19.73
N ARG A 38 -23.09 -16.91 -20.88
CA ARG A 38 -22.19 -15.78 -21.23
C ARG A 38 -22.12 -14.68 -20.17
N TYR A 39 -23.23 -14.41 -19.48
CA TYR A 39 -23.26 -13.42 -18.41
C TYR A 39 -22.40 -13.85 -17.21
N ARG A 40 -22.51 -15.11 -16.79
CA ARG A 40 -21.67 -15.68 -15.73
C ARG A 40 -20.20 -15.67 -16.13
N ASP A 41 -19.88 -16.06 -17.36
CA ASP A 41 -18.51 -16.05 -17.88
C ASP A 41 -17.89 -14.64 -17.82
N GLY A 42 -18.69 -13.62 -18.14
CA GLY A 42 -18.30 -12.23 -17.99
C GLY A 42 -18.02 -11.82 -16.54
N LEU A 43 -18.88 -12.25 -15.59
CA LEU A 43 -18.67 -11.99 -14.17
C LEU A 43 -17.40 -12.68 -13.64
N GLU A 44 -17.15 -13.93 -14.03
CA GLU A 44 -15.96 -14.69 -13.63
C GLU A 44 -14.68 -14.06 -14.20
N THR A 45 -14.73 -13.61 -15.45
CA THR A 45 -13.63 -12.84 -16.07
C THR A 45 -13.36 -11.56 -15.28
N HIS A 46 -14.40 -10.77 -15.00
CA HIS A 46 -14.24 -9.52 -14.28
C HIS A 46 -13.73 -9.74 -12.84
N LEU A 47 -14.16 -10.80 -12.16
CA LEU A 47 -13.62 -11.19 -10.86
C LEU A 47 -12.11 -11.45 -10.92
N GLY A 48 -11.64 -12.10 -11.98
CA GLY A 48 -10.21 -12.32 -12.24
C GLY A 48 -9.45 -10.99 -12.40
N GLU A 49 -9.98 -10.07 -13.20
CA GLU A 49 -9.41 -8.74 -13.43
C GLU A 49 -9.33 -7.93 -12.14
N THR A 50 -10.42 -7.84 -11.37
CA THR A 50 -10.52 -7.15 -10.08
C THR A 50 -9.48 -7.69 -9.08
N ARG A 51 -9.35 -9.01 -8.95
CA ARG A 51 -8.34 -9.63 -8.07
C ARG A 51 -6.93 -9.30 -8.53
N HIS A 52 -6.68 -9.34 -9.84
CA HIS A 52 -5.39 -8.99 -10.40
C HIS A 52 -5.04 -7.51 -10.17
N HIS A 53 -6.02 -6.60 -10.28
CA HIS A 53 -5.86 -5.18 -9.97
C HIS A 53 -5.51 -4.95 -8.50
N ALA A 54 -6.24 -5.56 -7.57
CA ALA A 54 -5.94 -5.49 -6.13
C ALA A 54 -4.49 -5.93 -5.83
N GLN A 55 -4.05 -7.04 -6.42
CA GLN A 55 -2.67 -7.53 -6.25
C GLN A 55 -1.62 -6.58 -6.84
N ARG A 56 -1.88 -5.98 -8.01
CA ARG A 56 -0.98 -4.99 -8.61
C ARG A 56 -0.83 -3.75 -7.71
N ILE A 57 -1.93 -3.28 -7.13
CA ILE A 57 -1.94 -2.16 -6.20
C ILE A 57 -1.16 -2.52 -4.93
N ALA A 58 -1.41 -3.69 -4.34
CA ALA A 58 -0.69 -4.17 -3.16
C ALA A 58 0.83 -4.22 -3.39
N ARG A 59 1.29 -4.76 -4.53
CA ARG A 59 2.71 -4.75 -4.91
C ARG A 59 3.28 -3.33 -5.04
N HIS A 60 2.48 -2.38 -5.53
CA HIS A 60 2.89 -0.99 -5.71
C HIS A 60 2.99 -0.22 -4.39
N LEU A 61 2.11 -0.52 -3.43
CA LEU A 61 2.18 -0.03 -2.06
C LEU A 61 3.39 -0.60 -1.33
N ALA A 62 3.61 -1.93 -1.40
CA ALA A 62 4.73 -2.59 -0.75
C ALA A 62 6.10 -2.01 -1.17
N ARG A 63 6.28 -1.74 -2.48
CA ARG A 63 7.49 -1.08 -2.98
C ARG A 63 7.72 0.31 -2.39
N ARG A 64 6.65 1.09 -2.17
CA ARG A 64 6.76 2.43 -1.55
C ARG A 64 7.05 2.37 -0.08
N ASP A 65 6.38 1.48 0.65
CA ASP A 65 6.61 1.31 2.08
C ASP A 65 8.06 0.85 2.34
N ALA A 66 8.59 -0.05 1.51
CA ALA A 66 10.01 -0.44 1.56
C ALA A 66 10.96 0.75 1.33
N SER A 67 10.73 1.57 0.29
CA SER A 67 11.55 2.76 0.04
C SER A 67 11.50 3.77 1.19
N ARG A 68 10.32 3.99 1.78
CA ARG A 68 10.16 4.93 2.91
C ARG A 68 10.88 4.41 4.16
N GLY A 69 10.82 3.11 4.44
CA GLY A 69 11.54 2.49 5.56
C GLY A 69 13.06 2.62 5.43
N VAL A 70 13.61 2.46 4.23
CA VAL A 70 15.05 2.64 3.96
C VAL A 70 15.48 4.09 4.16
N VAL A 71 14.72 5.05 3.64
CA VAL A 71 15.03 6.49 3.80
C VAL A 71 14.97 6.90 5.28
N GLN A 72 13.94 6.47 6.00
CA GLN A 72 13.79 6.78 7.42
C GLN A 72 14.92 6.18 8.26
N ALA A 73 15.29 4.92 8.02
CA ALA A 73 16.41 4.28 8.70
C ALA A 73 17.74 5.01 8.46
N GLY A 74 18.03 5.39 7.21
CA GLY A 74 19.25 6.14 6.88
C GLY A 74 19.32 7.52 7.55
N PHE A 75 18.18 8.23 7.62
CA PHE A 75 18.10 9.53 8.29
C PHE A 75 18.28 9.41 9.81
N SER A 76 17.69 8.40 10.45
CA SER A 76 17.85 8.14 11.88
C SER A 76 19.29 7.79 12.26
N VAL A 77 20.02 7.04 11.42
CA VAL A 77 21.44 6.74 11.66
C VAL A 77 22.30 8.01 11.59
N ALA A 78 22.06 8.89 10.62
CA ALA A 78 22.79 10.15 10.51
C ALA A 78 22.55 11.09 11.71
N GLN A 79 21.31 11.16 12.22
CA GLN A 79 21.00 11.93 13.42
C GLN A 79 21.61 11.33 14.70
N GLY A 80 21.65 10.00 14.81
CA GLY A 80 22.24 9.30 15.96
C GLY A 80 23.74 9.53 16.11
N ILE A 81 24.48 9.61 15.00
CA ILE A 81 25.91 9.90 15.00
C ILE A 81 26.19 11.38 15.32
N ALA A 82 25.39 12.31 14.81
CA ALA A 82 25.54 13.74 15.11
C ALA A 82 25.18 14.08 16.57
N GLY A 83 24.28 13.33 17.21
CA GLY A 83 23.82 13.56 18.58
C GLY A 83 24.78 13.09 19.68
N GLN A 84 25.75 12.23 19.39
CA GLN A 84 26.65 11.65 20.41
C GLN A 84 27.90 12.48 20.71
N ALA A 85 28.20 13.54 19.95
CA ALA A 85 29.37 14.40 20.21
C ALA A 85 29.14 15.48 21.28
N LEU A 86 27.88 15.86 21.57
CA LEU A 86 27.56 16.95 22.51
C LEU A 86 27.32 16.50 23.96
N ALA A 87 27.39 15.20 24.25
CA ALA A 87 27.17 14.66 25.60
C ALA A 87 28.47 14.46 26.42
N MET A 88 29.65 14.55 25.80
CA MET A 88 30.95 14.41 26.49
C MET A 88 31.52 15.74 27.02
N GLY A 89 30.72 16.82 27.10
CA GLY A 89 31.16 18.14 27.57
C GLY A 89 30.44 18.70 28.79
N LYS A 90 29.50 17.96 29.41
CA LYS A 90 28.79 18.42 30.61
C LYS A 90 28.67 17.32 31.65
N VAL A 91 29.79 17.05 32.30
CA VAL A 91 29.81 16.42 33.62
C VAL A 91 29.48 17.52 34.63
N PRO A 92 28.43 17.40 35.44
CA PRO A 92 28.12 18.40 36.45
C PRO A 92 29.15 18.29 37.59
N LEU A 93 29.71 19.43 38.00
CA LEU A 93 30.19 19.64 39.37
C LEU A 93 29.04 20.26 40.17
#